data_AF-A0A2V8CAP9-F1
#
_entry.id   AF-A0A2V8CAP9-F1
#
_cell.length_a   1.000
_cell.length_b   1.000
_cell.length_c   1.000
_cell.angle_alpha   90.00
_cell.angle_beta   90.00
_cell.angle_gamma   90.00
#
_symmetry.space_group_name_H-M   'P 1'
#
loop_
_entity.id
_entity.type
_entity.pdbx_description
1 polymer ?
#
loop_
_entity_poly.entity_id
_entity_poly.type
_entity_poly.pdbx_seq_one_letter_code
_entity_poly.pdbx_strand_id
1 'polypeptide(L)'
;MRLEEASRRHRQFRRLSSQPAGEQMKAALLSSYIAYSGPCTIDEAAGSVTLKVEAAWRPDYVGTEQKRFFRFDNGKLIFGRQILE
;
A
#
# COMPACT_ATOMS: atom_id res chain seq x y z
N MET A 1 31.55 -18.54 -43.80
CA MET A 1 30.76 -17.83 -42.78
C MET A 1 29.80 -16.90 -43.53
N ARG A 2 28.50 -17.23 -43.61
CA ARG A 2 27.52 -16.56 -44.50
C ARG A 2 26.84 -15.39 -43.78
N LEU A 3 26.71 -14.26 -44.48
CA LEU A 3 26.15 -12.97 -44.06
C LEU A 3 24.64 -12.96 -43.72
N GLU A 4 23.98 -14.13 -43.66
CA GLU A 4 22.54 -14.29 -43.43
C GLU A 4 22.16 -14.39 -41.93
N GLU A 5 23.09 -14.71 -41.04
CA GLU A 5 22.80 -14.88 -39.60
C GLU A 5 22.65 -13.57 -38.83
N ALA A 6 23.14 -12.44 -39.37
CA ALA A 6 23.08 -11.14 -38.71
C ALA A 6 21.67 -10.52 -38.71
N SER A 7 20.75 -10.98 -39.57
CA SER A 7 19.41 -10.40 -39.70
C SER A 7 18.36 -11.01 -38.75
N ARG A 8 18.70 -12.03 -37.95
CA ARG A 8 17.76 -12.65 -36.98
C ARG A 8 17.80 -12.06 -35.57
N ARG A 9 18.72 -11.14 -35.27
CA ARG A 9 18.86 -10.54 -33.93
C ARG A 9 18.13 -9.20 -33.74
N HIS A 10 17.33 -8.77 -34.71
CA HIS A 10 16.64 -7.48 -34.68
C HIS A 10 15.11 -7.56 -34.77
N ARG A 11 14.51 -8.59 -34.17
CA ARG A 11 13.06 -8.61 -33.86
C ARG A 11 12.81 -9.17 -32.46
N GLN A 12 13.40 -8.53 -31.45
CA GLN A 12 12.85 -8.66 -30.10
C GLN A 12 11.58 -7.82 -30.07
N PHE A 13 10.47 -8.48 -30.42
CA PHE A 13 9.12 -7.97 -30.25
C PHE A 13 9.02 -7.32 -28.87
N ARG A 14 8.83 -6.00 -28.86
CA ARG A 14 8.22 -5.30 -27.75
C ARG A 14 6.83 -5.91 -27.60
N ARG A 15 6.70 -6.95 -26.77
CA ARG A 15 5.40 -7.36 -26.22
C ARG A 15 4.92 -6.16 -25.42
N LEU A 16 4.05 -5.36 -26.03
CA LEU A 16 3.11 -4.56 -25.26
C LEU A 16 2.31 -5.60 -24.47
N SER A 17 2.58 -5.72 -23.18
CA SER A 17 1.80 -6.56 -22.30
C SER A 17 0.39 -5.95 -22.21
N SER A 18 -0.48 -6.30 -23.14
CA SER A 18 -1.91 -6.20 -22.93
C SER A 18 -2.29 -7.32 -21.98
N GLN A 19 -1.90 -7.20 -20.71
CA GLN A 19 -2.55 -7.99 -19.68
C GLN A 19 -4.06 -7.79 -19.87
N PRO A 20 -4.87 -8.85 -19.89
CA PRO A 20 -6.32 -8.70 -19.97
C PRO A 20 -6.77 -7.65 -18.96
N ALA A 21 -7.70 -6.76 -19.33
CA ALA A 21 -8.10 -5.64 -18.47
C ALA A 21 -8.45 -6.08 -17.03
N GLY A 22 -8.97 -7.30 -16.87
CA GLY A 22 -9.22 -7.92 -15.56
C GLY A 22 -7.96 -8.22 -14.73
N GLU A 23 -6.84 -8.63 -15.35
CA GLU A 23 -5.56 -8.84 -14.62
C GLU A 23 -4.94 -7.52 -14.19
N GLN A 24 -4.99 -6.49 -15.04
CA GLN A 24 -4.53 -5.15 -14.68
C GLN A 24 -5.34 -4.58 -13.51
N MET A 25 -6.67 -4.78 -13.53
CA MET A 25 -7.57 -4.36 -12.44
C MET A 25 -7.23 -5.08 -11.13
N LYS A 26 -7.00 -6.40 -11.17
CA LYS A 26 -6.60 -7.17 -9.97
C LYS A 26 -5.27 -6.68 -9.38
N ALA A 27 -4.29 -6.40 -10.23
CA ALA A 27 -3.01 -5.85 -9.79
C ALA A 27 -3.17 -4.45 -9.16
N ALA A 28 -3.99 -3.60 -9.77
CA ALA A 28 -4.30 -2.27 -9.22
C ALA A 28 -4.98 -2.37 -7.84
N LEU A 29 -5.97 -3.25 -7.70
CA LEU A 29 -6.64 -3.49 -6.42
C LEU A 29 -5.66 -3.97 -5.35
N LEU A 30 -4.81 -4.95 -5.68
CA LEU A 30 -3.79 -5.45 -4.75
C LEU A 30 -2.82 -4.34 -4.31
N SER A 31 -2.42 -3.46 -5.24
CA SER A 31 -1.54 -2.33 -4.93
C SER A 31 -2.18 -1.26 -4.05
N SER A 32 -3.52 -1.18 -4.03
CA SER A 32 -4.27 -0.26 -3.17
C SER A 32 -4.43 -0.77 -1.74
N TYR A 33 -4.12 -2.04 -1.47
CA TYR A 33 -4.25 -2.62 -0.15
C TYR A 33 -3.22 -2.02 0.80
N ILE A 34 -3.69 -1.51 1.93
CA ILE A 34 -2.84 -0.95 2.97
C ILE A 34 -2.88 -1.92 4.15
N ALA A 35 -1.76 -2.58 4.39
CA ALA A 35 -1.55 -3.42 5.55
C ALA A 35 -0.20 -3.07 6.17
N TYR A 36 -0.21 -2.87 7.48
CA TYR A 36 0.98 -2.59 8.27
C TYR A 36 0.79 -3.06 9.71
N SER A 37 1.90 -3.34 10.39
CA SER A 37 1.92 -3.77 11.79
C SER A 37 3.16 -3.23 12.51
N GLY A 38 3.06 -3.24 13.83
CA GLY A 38 4.11 -2.81 14.74
C GLY A 38 3.51 -2.41 16.09
N PRO A 39 4.35 -1.98 17.03
CA PRO A 39 3.90 -1.58 18.35
C PRO A 39 2.99 -0.36 18.27
N CYS A 40 2.00 -0.33 19.17
CA CYS A 40 1.09 0.80 19.30
C CYS A 40 1.15 1.38 20.72
N THR A 41 0.98 2.70 20.79
CA THR A 41 0.88 3.45 22.05
C THR A 41 -0.43 4.21 22.05
N ILE A 42 -1.17 4.12 23.14
CA ILE A 42 -2.45 4.78 23.33
C ILE A 42 -2.23 5.97 24.27
N ASP A 43 -2.71 7.14 23.85
CA ASP A 43 -2.87 8.33 24.66
C ASP A 43 -4.36 8.55 24.88
N GLU A 44 -4.86 8.11 26.04
CA GLU A 44 -6.28 8.18 26.38
C GLU A 44 -6.74 9.63 26.58
N ALA A 45 -5.89 10.49 27.14
CA ALA A 45 -6.21 11.89 27.40
C ALA A 45 -6.38 12.67 26.09
N ALA A 46 -5.53 12.39 25.09
CA ALA A 46 -5.64 12.95 23.75
C ALA A 46 -6.63 12.19 22.84
N GLY A 47 -7.19 11.06 23.29
CA GLY A 47 -8.04 10.19 22.47
C GLY A 47 -7.34 9.76 21.19
N SER A 48 -6.09 9.29 21.27
CA SER A 48 -5.32 8.94 20.09
C SER A 48 -4.48 7.67 20.26
N VAL A 49 -4.29 6.95 19.15
CA VAL A 49 -3.35 5.83 19.06
C VAL A 49 -2.28 6.17 18.03
N THR A 50 -1.03 5.86 18.34
CA THR A 50 0.09 5.98 17.43
C THR A 50 0.70 4.60 17.22
N LEU A 51 0.80 4.17 15.96
CA LEU A 51 1.43 2.92 15.58
C LEU A 51 2.77 3.21 14.89
N LYS A 52 3.85 2.62 15.40
CA LYS A 52 5.16 2.65 14.75
C LYS A 52 5.23 1.49 13.76
N VAL A 53 5.39 1.79 12.48
CA VAL A 53 5.31 0.78 11.43
C VAL A 53 6.63 0.03 11.31
N GLU A 54 6.63 -1.26 11.65
CA GLU A 54 7.80 -2.14 11.55
C GLU A 54 7.70 -3.08 10.36
N ALA A 55 6.49 -3.45 9.96
CA ALA A 55 6.23 -4.22 8.74
C ALA A 55 5.05 -3.61 7.98
N ALA A 56 5.15 -3.56 6.65
CA ALA A 56 4.08 -3.07 5.79
C ALA A 56 4.12 -3.71 4.40
N TRP A 57 2.95 -3.81 3.77
CA TRP A 57 2.85 -4.20 2.36
C TRP A 57 3.53 -3.17 1.46
N ARG A 58 3.35 -1.89 1.81
CA ARG A 58 3.97 -0.75 1.15
C ARG A 58 5.30 -0.44 1.84
N PRO A 59 6.46 -0.70 1.22
CA PRO A 59 7.76 -0.54 1.88
C PRO A 59 8.03 0.88 2.37
N ASP A 60 7.45 1.87 1.70
CA ASP A 60 7.54 3.30 2.04
C ASP A 60 6.89 3.65 3.40
N TYR A 61 6.08 2.75 3.98
CA TYR A 61 5.48 2.97 5.29
C TYR A 61 6.39 2.51 6.44
N VAL A 62 7.35 1.63 6.18
CA VAL A 62 8.24 1.10 7.22
C VAL A 62 9.07 2.23 7.83
N GLY A 63 9.12 2.30 9.16
CA GLY A 63 9.78 3.36 9.91
C GLY A 63 8.94 4.63 10.09
N THR A 64 7.74 4.71 9.50
CA THR A 64 6.81 5.83 9.73
C THR A 64 5.96 5.64 10.98
N GLU A 65 5.30 6.72 11.41
CA GLU A 65 4.30 6.69 12.46
C GLU A 65 2.90 6.98 11.89
N GLN A 66 1.92 6.18 12.33
CA GLN A 66 0.52 6.33 11.96
C GLN A 66 -0.29 6.73 13.19
N LYS A 67 -0.55 8.03 13.34
CA LYS A 67 -1.41 8.56 14.40
C LYS A 67 -2.87 8.59 13.94
N ARG A 68 -3.78 8.12 14.80
CA ARG A 68 -5.23 8.15 14.58
C ARG A 68 -5.92 8.62 15.85
N PHE A 69 -6.85 9.54 15.72
CA PHE A 69 -7.72 9.94 16.82
C PHE A 69 -8.92 9.01 16.87
N PHE A 70 -9.36 8.72 18.09
CA PHE A 70 -10.49 7.86 18.36
C PHE A 70 -11.36 8.41 19.49
N ARG A 71 -12.61 7.98 19.52
CA ARG A 71 -13.50 8.15 20.66
C ARG A 71 -14.35 6.90 20.86
N PHE A 72 -14.83 6.72 22.09
CA PHE A 72 -15.86 5.73 22.39
C PHE A 72 -17.22 6.41 22.42
N ASP A 73 -18.20 5.78 21.76
CA ASP A 73 -19.58 6.25 21.71
C ASP A 73 -20.52 5.04 21.80
N ASN A 74 -21.26 4.93 22.89
CA ASN A 74 -22.21 3.83 23.12
C ASN A 74 -21.59 2.43 22.86
N GLY A 75 -20.39 2.19 23.40
CA GLY A 75 -19.66 0.93 23.24
C GLY A 75 -18.98 0.73 21.88
N LYS A 76 -19.02 1.74 20.99
CA LYS A 76 -18.37 1.70 19.68
C LYS A 76 -17.08 2.52 19.68
N LEU A 77 -16.02 1.97 19.11
CA LEU A 77 -14.78 2.69 18.82
C LEU A 77 -14.90 3.37 17.45
N ILE A 78 -14.79 4.68 17.42
CA ILE A 78 -14.88 5.48 16.19
C ILE A 78 -13.54 6.16 15.95
N PHE A 79 -12.91 5.88 14.81
CA PHE A 79 -11.75 6.63 14.32
C PHE A 79 -12.18 7.78 13.44
N GLY A 80 -11.57 8.95 13.61
CA GLY A 80 -11.92 10.12 12.81
C GLY A 80 -11.25 11.40 13.31
N ARG A 81 -11.55 12.52 12.66
CA ARG A 81 -11.10 13.83 13.13
C ARG A 81 -11.75 14.12 14.48
N GLN A 82 -10.96 14.60 15.45
CA GLN A 82 -11.51 15.18 16.67
C GLN A 82 -12.30 16.43 16.25
N ILE A 83 -13.62 16.38 16.34
CA ILE A 83 -14.44 17.59 16.23
C ILE A 83 -14.25 18.31 17.56
N LEU A 84 -13.48 19.39 17.53
CA LEU A 84 -13.44 20.35 18.62
C LEU A 84 -14.74 21.14 18.52
N GLU A 85 -15.65 20.94 19.47
CA GLU A 85 -16.79 21.84 19.71
C GLU A 85 -16.33 23.03 20.56
#